data_AF-A0A2A4Z4P0-F1
#
_entry.id   AF-A0A2A4Z4P0-F1
#
_cell.length_a   1.000
_cell.length_b   1.000
_cell.length_c   1.000
_cell.angle_alpha   90.00
_cell.angle_beta   90.00
_cell.angle_gamma   90.00
#
_symmetry.space_group_name_H-M   'P 1'
#
loop_
_entity.id
_entity.type
_entity.pdbx_description
1 polymer ?
#
loop_
_entity_poly.entity_id
_entity_poly.type
_entity_poly.pdbx_seq_one_letter_code
_entity_poly.pdbx_strand_id
1 'polypeptide(L)'
;MASFDFIDASARGYAFIWEERGYLARVAIPVLFVKIVCLLAVFVLDWQGQYARQGLVLMPGYILEAVFIIGLIRYALYREAIFIWGKVVAVPPTDQKYAPYQGQLSRKQCVQGGIVMYVLLKIIAIGFSAAVQDNISVPYEPPLTEVQGMPSVLDAMIILAFLAVVVWGFRLLFLYIPIVMGVLPGRFLQCISGMKSSAFMIATWLVCFLPLVVFFGIGLQLFSGVFVAGSAVDVLISSIFVGAVELIIISVQVIAMTYGFVSMLSNGK
;
A
#
# COMPACT_ATOMS: atom_id res chain seq x y z
N MET A 1 27.90 -2.79 -7.61
CA MET A 1 26.65 -3.17 -6.93
C MET A 1 25.55 -2.25 -7.44
N ALA A 2 24.47 -2.79 -8.00
CA ALA A 2 23.34 -1.98 -8.45
C ALA A 2 22.77 -1.21 -7.26
N SER A 3 23.00 0.10 -7.19
CA SER A 3 22.42 0.96 -6.16
C SER A 3 20.97 1.22 -6.55
N PHE A 4 20.04 0.81 -5.71
CA PHE A 4 18.66 1.26 -5.80
C PHE A 4 18.64 2.76 -5.51
N ASP A 5 18.39 3.58 -6.52
CA ASP A 5 18.23 5.03 -6.35
C ASP A 5 16.80 5.33 -5.92
N PHE A 6 16.59 5.40 -4.61
CA PHE A 6 15.27 5.67 -4.03
C PHE A 6 14.76 7.08 -4.29
N ILE A 7 15.67 8.04 -4.52
CA ILE A 7 15.30 9.43 -4.79
C ILE A 7 14.75 9.52 -6.21
N ASP A 8 15.47 8.99 -7.20
CA ASP A 8 14.99 8.95 -8.58
C ASP A 8 13.70 8.12 -8.71
N ALA A 9 13.63 6.96 -8.04
CA ALA A 9 12.44 6.12 -8.04
C ALA A 9 11.20 6.84 -7.47
N SER A 10 11.34 7.50 -6.32
CA SER A 10 10.24 8.26 -5.71
C SER A 10 9.84 9.49 -6.53
N ALA A 11 10.82 10.25 -7.07
CA ALA A 11 10.56 11.39 -7.95
C ALA A 11 9.76 11.00 -9.19
N ARG A 12 10.13 9.88 -9.85
CA ARG A 12 9.37 9.33 -10.99
C ARG A 12 7.97 8.89 -10.59
N GLY A 13 7.81 8.34 -9.39
CA GLY A 13 6.50 8.01 -8.80
C GLY A 13 5.59 9.23 -8.76
N TYR A 14 6.05 10.33 -8.17
CA TYR A 14 5.28 11.58 -8.11
C TYR A 14 5.02 12.18 -9.50
N ALA A 15 6.05 12.26 -10.34
CA ALA A 15 5.94 12.83 -11.69
C ALA A 15 4.89 12.08 -12.52
N PHE A 16 4.94 10.74 -12.53
CA PHE A 16 4.00 9.91 -13.26
C PHE A 16 2.56 10.13 -12.81
N ILE A 17 2.31 10.10 -11.49
CA ILE A 17 0.96 10.31 -10.94
C ILE A 17 0.45 11.71 -11.28
N TRP A 18 1.31 12.73 -11.26
CA TRP A 18 0.95 14.10 -11.59
C TRP A 18 0.61 14.30 -13.06
N GLU A 19 1.40 13.73 -13.96
CA GLU A 19 1.19 13.77 -15.41
C GLU A 19 -0.11 13.07 -15.80
N GLU A 20 -0.36 11.89 -15.22
CA GLU A 20 -1.48 11.02 -15.58
C GLU A 20 -2.74 11.23 -14.71
N ARG A 21 -2.76 12.27 -13.86
CA ARG A 21 -3.79 12.50 -12.83
C ARG A 21 -5.23 12.41 -13.36
N GLY A 22 -5.49 12.91 -14.56
CA GLY A 22 -6.83 12.90 -15.16
C GLY A 22 -7.31 11.51 -15.61
N TYR A 23 -6.40 10.65 -16.06
CA TYR A 23 -6.71 9.26 -16.35
C TYR A 23 -6.86 8.47 -15.04
N LEU A 24 -5.92 8.64 -14.11
CA LEU A 24 -5.94 7.94 -12.82
C LEU A 24 -7.16 8.28 -11.98
N ALA A 25 -7.60 9.54 -11.96
CA ALA A 25 -8.81 9.94 -11.23
C ALA A 25 -10.06 9.21 -11.76
N ARG A 26 -10.21 9.10 -13.10
CA ARG A 26 -11.36 8.39 -13.71
C ARG A 26 -11.41 6.91 -13.33
N VAL A 27 -10.25 6.30 -13.21
CA VAL A 27 -10.09 4.88 -12.83
C VAL A 27 -10.22 4.70 -11.31
N ALA A 28 -9.76 5.67 -10.51
CA ALA A 28 -9.78 5.60 -9.04
C ALA A 28 -11.18 5.84 -8.43
N ILE A 29 -12.03 6.66 -9.06
CA ILE A 29 -13.36 7.02 -8.52
C ILE A 29 -14.21 5.80 -8.15
N PRO A 30 -14.39 4.78 -9.02
CA PRO A 30 -15.18 3.59 -8.67
C PRO A 30 -14.60 2.80 -7.49
N VAL A 31 -13.27 2.73 -7.38
CA VAL A 31 -12.58 2.04 -6.27
C VAL A 31 -12.84 2.77 -4.96
N LEU A 32 -12.67 4.10 -5.00
CA LEU A 32 -12.89 4.99 -3.86
C LEU A 32 -14.35 4.92 -3.40
N PHE A 33 -15.30 4.91 -4.33
CA PHE A 33 -16.72 4.76 -4.02
C PHE A 33 -17.02 3.48 -3.23
N VAL A 34 -16.56 2.32 -3.70
CA VAL A 34 -16.79 1.05 -2.99
C VAL A 34 -16.09 1.04 -1.63
N LYS A 35 -14.87 1.61 -1.55
CA LYS A 35 -14.14 1.71 -0.28
C LYS A 35 -14.88 2.58 0.74
N ILE A 36 -15.44 3.72 0.33
CA ILE A 36 -16.29 4.55 1.21
C ILE A 36 -17.51 3.77 1.68
N VAL A 37 -18.22 3.08 0.77
CA VAL A 37 -19.41 2.30 1.15
C VAL A 37 -19.06 1.24 2.19
N CYS A 38 -17.94 0.53 2.03
CA CYS A 38 -17.47 -0.42 3.04
C CYS A 38 -17.09 0.25 4.37
N LEU A 39 -16.43 1.42 4.34
CA LEU A 39 -16.09 2.18 5.56
C LEU A 39 -17.36 2.67 6.30
N LEU A 40 -18.35 3.15 5.56
CA LEU A 40 -19.65 3.53 6.12
C LEU A 40 -20.39 2.32 6.71
N ALA A 41 -20.32 1.16 6.07
CA ALA A 41 -20.90 -0.07 6.61
C ALA A 41 -20.25 -0.44 7.96
N VAL A 42 -18.93 -0.30 8.09
CA VAL A 42 -18.23 -0.49 9.38
C VAL A 42 -18.76 0.47 10.45
N PHE A 43 -18.99 1.73 10.09
CA PHE A 43 -19.55 2.72 11.01
C PHE A 43 -20.98 2.39 11.43
N VAL A 44 -21.87 2.08 10.47
CA VAL A 44 -23.29 1.77 10.74
C VAL A 44 -23.43 0.50 11.59
N LEU A 45 -22.54 -0.47 11.43
CA LEU A 45 -22.51 -1.70 12.22
C LEU A 45 -21.85 -1.54 13.59
N ASP A 46 -21.36 -0.33 13.92
CA ASP A 46 -20.61 -0.02 15.14
C ASP A 46 -19.41 -0.96 15.38
N TRP A 47 -18.72 -1.33 14.29
CA TRP A 47 -17.57 -2.22 14.35
C TRP A 47 -16.25 -1.46 14.51
N GLN A 48 -16.27 -0.20 14.95
CA GLN A 48 -15.09 0.67 15.07
C GLN A 48 -13.98 0.12 15.98
N GLY A 49 -14.35 -0.66 17.01
CA GLY A 49 -13.40 -1.33 17.89
C GLY A 49 -12.99 -2.75 17.46
N GLN A 50 -13.65 -3.33 16.45
CA GLN A 50 -13.48 -4.73 16.08
C GLN A 50 -12.72 -4.88 14.76
N TYR A 51 -11.43 -4.59 14.78
CA TYR A 51 -10.55 -4.53 13.59
C TYR A 51 -10.63 -5.75 12.67
N ALA A 52 -10.76 -6.96 13.24
CA ALA A 52 -10.92 -8.18 12.45
C ALA A 52 -12.21 -8.16 11.61
N ARG A 53 -13.33 -7.69 12.18
CA ARG A 53 -14.61 -7.58 11.46
C ARG A 53 -14.59 -6.45 10.44
N GLN A 54 -13.93 -5.34 10.76
CA GLN A 54 -13.72 -4.24 9.79
C GLN A 54 -13.01 -4.74 8.55
N GLY A 55 -11.94 -5.51 8.73
CA GLY A 55 -11.17 -6.10 7.66
C GLY A 55 -11.99 -6.94 6.69
N LEU A 56 -12.94 -7.73 7.22
CA LEU A 56 -13.83 -8.57 6.42
C LEU A 56 -14.83 -7.73 5.61
N VAL A 57 -15.40 -6.67 6.20
CA VAL A 57 -16.33 -5.77 5.50
C VAL A 57 -15.63 -4.97 4.40
N LEU A 58 -14.36 -4.63 4.61
CA LEU A 58 -13.53 -3.89 3.66
C LEU A 58 -12.98 -4.77 2.53
N MET A 59 -13.12 -6.10 2.60
CA MET A 59 -12.59 -7.04 1.60
C MET A 59 -12.98 -6.72 0.15
N PRO A 60 -14.26 -6.41 -0.18
CA PRO A 60 -14.63 -6.03 -1.54
C PRO A 60 -13.88 -4.79 -2.03
N GLY A 61 -13.64 -3.82 -1.12
CA GLY A 61 -12.82 -2.64 -1.39
C GLY A 61 -11.38 -3.01 -1.71
N TYR A 62 -10.76 -3.92 -0.95
CA TYR A 62 -9.38 -4.37 -1.21
C TYR A 62 -9.23 -5.13 -2.53
N ILE A 63 -10.25 -5.87 -2.96
CA ILE A 63 -10.22 -6.55 -4.27
C ILE A 63 -10.21 -5.52 -5.41
N LEU A 64 -11.05 -4.49 -5.33
CA LEU A 64 -11.07 -3.42 -6.34
C LEU A 64 -9.80 -2.57 -6.30
N GLU A 65 -9.29 -2.28 -5.10
CA GLU A 65 -7.99 -1.64 -4.91
C GLU A 65 -6.89 -2.48 -5.56
N ALA A 66 -6.88 -3.80 -5.38
CA ALA A 66 -5.94 -4.71 -6.03
C ALA A 66 -6.04 -4.59 -7.56
N VAL A 67 -7.24 -4.68 -8.14
CA VAL A 67 -7.43 -4.55 -9.59
C VAL A 67 -6.86 -3.22 -10.10
N PHE A 68 -7.12 -2.13 -9.38
CA PHE A 68 -6.58 -0.81 -9.70
C PHE A 68 -5.06 -0.76 -9.61
N ILE A 69 -4.47 -1.22 -8.51
CA ILE A 69 -3.02 -1.17 -8.27
C ILE A 69 -2.25 -2.05 -9.25
N ILE A 70 -2.74 -3.26 -9.52
CA ILE A 70 -2.15 -4.13 -10.53
C ILE A 70 -2.28 -3.52 -11.93
N GLY A 71 -3.44 -2.95 -12.25
CA GLY A 71 -3.65 -2.19 -13.48
C GLY A 71 -2.70 -1.00 -13.60
N LEU A 72 -2.47 -0.27 -12.51
CA LEU A 72 -1.58 0.88 -12.43
C LEU A 72 -0.12 0.50 -12.70
N ILE A 73 0.36 -0.62 -12.16
CA ILE A 73 1.69 -1.16 -12.46
C ILE A 73 1.82 -1.48 -13.96
N ARG A 74 0.82 -2.18 -14.53
CA ARG A 74 0.81 -2.54 -15.96
C ARG A 74 0.72 -1.30 -16.84
N TYR A 75 -0.01 -0.28 -16.40
CA TYR A 75 -0.12 0.99 -17.09
C TYR A 75 1.24 1.73 -17.09
N ALA A 76 1.91 1.80 -15.96
CA ALA A 76 3.22 2.46 -15.87
C ALA A 76 4.33 1.75 -16.67
N LEU A 77 4.28 0.41 -16.75
CA LEU A 77 5.31 -0.38 -17.44
C LEU A 77 5.04 -0.57 -18.94
N TYR A 78 3.80 -0.85 -19.31
CA TYR A 78 3.42 -1.33 -20.64
C TYR A 78 2.34 -0.46 -21.31
N ARG A 79 1.87 0.61 -20.66
CA ARG A 79 0.69 1.40 -21.07
C ARG A 79 -0.54 0.57 -21.40
N GLU A 80 -0.75 -0.50 -20.65
CA GLU A 80 -1.97 -1.28 -20.78
C GLU A 80 -3.16 -0.54 -20.18
N ALA A 81 -4.29 -0.56 -20.89
CA ALA A 81 -5.53 -0.02 -20.38
C ALA A 81 -5.95 -0.73 -19.07
N ILE A 82 -6.43 0.06 -18.12
CA ILE A 82 -6.91 -0.46 -16.84
C ILE A 82 -8.36 -0.91 -17.01
N PHE A 83 -8.65 -2.13 -16.57
CA PHE A 83 -9.98 -2.73 -16.63
C PHE A 83 -10.66 -2.55 -15.28
N ILE A 84 -11.75 -1.79 -15.25
CA ILE A 84 -12.58 -1.63 -14.06
C ILE A 84 -14.04 -1.85 -14.44
N TRP A 85 -14.75 -2.66 -13.64
CA TRP A 85 -16.18 -2.95 -13.83
C TRP A 85 -16.51 -3.50 -15.23
N GLY A 86 -15.65 -4.36 -15.76
CA GLY A 86 -15.84 -4.95 -17.09
C GLY A 86 -15.71 -3.96 -18.25
N LYS A 87 -15.32 -2.70 -17.98
CA LYS A 87 -15.05 -1.68 -19.00
C LYS A 87 -13.56 -1.38 -19.08
N VAL A 88 -13.10 -1.21 -20.31
CA VAL A 88 -11.73 -0.78 -20.60
C VAL A 88 -11.71 0.73 -20.58
N VAL A 89 -10.92 1.34 -19.69
CA VAL A 89 -10.73 2.78 -19.71
C VAL A 89 -9.70 3.11 -20.77
N ALA A 90 -10.09 3.90 -21.77
CA ALA A 90 -9.23 4.23 -22.90
C ALA A 90 -7.98 4.98 -22.41
N VAL A 91 -6.82 4.48 -22.84
CA VAL A 91 -5.51 5.10 -22.57
C VAL A 91 -5.39 6.39 -23.37
N PRO A 92 -4.92 7.50 -22.76
CA PRO A 92 -4.67 8.73 -23.51
C PRO A 92 -3.63 8.50 -24.62
N PRO A 93 -3.84 9.07 -25.83
CA PRO A 93 -2.88 8.93 -26.92
C PRO A 93 -1.52 9.50 -26.50
N THR A 94 -0.45 8.72 -26.72
CA THR A 94 0.92 9.09 -26.36
C THR A 94 1.86 8.73 -27.51
N ASP A 95 2.82 9.61 -27.82
CA ASP A 95 3.77 9.43 -28.92
C ASP A 95 4.90 8.43 -28.61
N GLN A 96 5.04 8.03 -27.34
CA GLN A 96 6.06 7.10 -26.89
C GLN A 96 5.72 5.65 -27.28
N LYS A 97 6.64 4.96 -27.97
CA LYS A 97 6.54 3.52 -28.25
C LYS A 97 6.93 2.74 -27.00
N TYR A 98 5.96 2.06 -26.39
CA TYR A 98 6.20 1.16 -25.26
C TYR A 98 6.61 -0.22 -25.74
N ALA A 99 7.56 -0.85 -25.01
CA ALA A 99 8.00 -2.20 -25.33
C ALA A 99 6.86 -3.20 -25.10
N PRO A 100 6.61 -4.15 -26.02
CA PRO A 100 5.63 -5.20 -25.81
C PRO A 100 6.03 -6.06 -24.61
N TYR A 101 5.04 -6.60 -23.89
CA TYR A 101 5.27 -7.49 -22.76
C TYR A 101 6.05 -8.74 -23.20
N GLN A 102 7.25 -8.94 -22.63
CA GLN A 102 8.14 -10.09 -22.88
C GLN A 102 8.35 -10.97 -21.63
N GLY A 103 7.40 -10.96 -20.69
CA GLY A 103 7.54 -11.74 -19.46
C GLY A 103 7.37 -13.24 -19.68
N GLN A 104 7.95 -14.04 -18.78
CA GLN A 104 7.92 -15.52 -18.85
C GLN A 104 6.52 -16.09 -18.59
N LEU A 105 5.71 -15.39 -17.79
CA LEU A 105 4.36 -15.79 -17.43
C LEU A 105 3.34 -15.19 -18.40
N SER A 106 2.20 -15.88 -18.58
CA SER A 106 1.10 -15.32 -19.37
C SER A 106 0.58 -14.04 -18.73
N ARG A 107 0.24 -13.04 -19.55
CA ARG A 107 -0.36 -11.77 -19.11
C ARG A 107 -1.50 -11.97 -18.12
N LYS A 108 -2.40 -12.92 -18.38
CA LYS A 108 -3.54 -13.21 -17.51
C LYS A 108 -3.09 -13.71 -16.14
N GLN A 109 -2.09 -14.60 -16.10
CA GLN A 109 -1.55 -15.16 -14.86
C GLN A 109 -0.85 -14.09 -14.02
N CYS A 110 -0.11 -13.16 -14.64
CA CYS A 110 0.51 -12.04 -13.94
C CYS A 110 -0.51 -11.13 -13.26
N VAL A 111 -1.58 -10.77 -13.98
CA VAL A 111 -2.62 -9.89 -13.44
C VAL A 111 -3.39 -10.60 -12.33
N GLN A 112 -3.86 -11.83 -12.56
CA GLN A 112 -4.60 -12.59 -11.54
C GLN A 112 -3.75 -12.91 -10.32
N GLY A 113 -2.52 -13.38 -10.52
CA GLY A 113 -1.58 -13.66 -9.45
C GLY A 113 -1.22 -12.42 -8.65
N GLY A 114 -1.04 -11.27 -9.31
CA GLY A 114 -0.82 -9.98 -8.66
C GLY A 114 -2.00 -9.56 -7.79
N ILE A 115 -3.24 -9.71 -8.29
CA ILE A 115 -4.46 -9.38 -7.55
C ILE A 115 -4.57 -10.26 -6.30
N VAL A 116 -4.42 -11.58 -6.45
CA VAL A 116 -4.51 -12.53 -5.33
C VAL A 116 -3.42 -12.23 -4.29
N MET A 117 -2.18 -12.03 -4.72
CA MET A 117 -1.06 -11.74 -3.82
C MET A 117 -1.30 -10.44 -3.04
N TYR A 118 -1.76 -9.39 -3.72
CA TYR A 118 -2.05 -8.10 -3.09
C TYR A 118 -3.14 -8.24 -2.01
N VAL A 119 -4.25 -8.93 -2.33
CA VAL A 119 -5.35 -9.15 -1.38
C VAL A 119 -4.89 -9.96 -0.18
N LEU A 120 -4.12 -11.03 -0.39
CA LEU A 120 -3.55 -11.83 0.70
C LEU A 120 -2.66 -11.00 1.62
N LEU A 121 -1.79 -10.15 1.05
CA LEU A 121 -0.93 -9.25 1.83
C LEU A 121 -1.75 -8.25 2.65
N LYS A 122 -2.83 -7.69 2.10
CA LYS A 122 -3.76 -6.80 2.84
C LYS A 122 -4.45 -7.55 3.98
N ILE A 123 -4.92 -8.78 3.75
CA ILE A 123 -5.56 -9.60 4.81
C ILE A 123 -4.55 -9.89 5.94
N ILE A 124 -3.31 -10.24 5.60
CA ILE A 124 -2.26 -10.46 6.59
C ILE A 124 -1.98 -9.16 7.38
N ALA A 125 -1.87 -8.02 6.69
CA ALA A 125 -1.65 -6.72 7.34
C ALA A 125 -2.77 -6.38 8.31
N ILE A 126 -4.02 -6.61 7.93
CA ILE A 126 -5.20 -6.40 8.79
C ILE A 126 -5.20 -7.35 9.97
N GLY A 127 -4.92 -8.64 9.76
CA GLY A 127 -4.85 -9.63 10.83
C GLY A 127 -3.76 -9.27 11.85
N PHE A 128 -2.61 -8.80 11.36
CA PHE A 128 -1.54 -8.29 12.20
C PHE A 128 -1.98 -7.04 12.97
N SER A 129 -2.59 -6.04 12.30
CA SER A 129 -3.11 -4.84 12.96
C SER A 129 -4.17 -5.15 14.02
N ALA A 130 -5.08 -6.09 13.74
CA ALA A 130 -6.10 -6.52 14.70
C ALA A 130 -5.45 -7.17 15.92
N ALA A 131 -4.50 -8.09 15.73
CA ALA A 131 -3.78 -8.72 16.83
C ALA A 131 -3.03 -7.70 17.70
N VAL A 132 -2.37 -6.70 17.08
CA VAL A 132 -1.68 -5.65 17.83
C VAL A 132 -2.65 -4.83 18.66
N GLN A 133 -3.79 -4.42 18.10
CA GLN A 133 -4.78 -3.61 18.80
C GLN A 133 -5.46 -4.36 19.95
N ASP A 134 -5.81 -5.63 19.75
CA ASP A 134 -6.41 -6.46 20.80
C ASP A 134 -5.47 -6.59 22.01
N ASN A 135 -4.15 -6.68 21.80
CA ASN A 135 -3.17 -6.76 22.88
C ASN A 135 -2.88 -5.42 23.57
N ILE A 136 -3.05 -4.28 22.88
CA ILE A 136 -2.84 -2.94 23.45
C ILE A 136 -4.07 -2.47 24.24
N SER A 137 -5.27 -2.90 23.84
CA SER A 137 -6.54 -2.47 24.42
C SER A 137 -6.92 -3.17 25.73
N VAL A 138 -6.17 -4.19 26.17
CA VAL A 138 -6.32 -4.77 27.51
C VAL A 138 -5.82 -3.76 28.53
N PRO A 139 -6.66 -3.27 29.47
CA PRO A 139 -6.18 -2.41 30.55
C PRO A 139 -5.12 -3.19 31.32
N TYR A 140 -3.86 -2.76 31.21
CA TYR A 140 -2.83 -3.19 32.14
C TYR A 140 -3.24 -2.60 33.50
N GLU A 141 -3.96 -3.36 34.31
CA GLU A 141 -4.00 -3.11 35.75
C GLU A 141 -2.61 -3.49 36.26
N PRO A 142 -1.73 -2.51 36.58
CA PRO A 142 -0.47 -2.87 37.18
C PRO A 142 -0.80 -3.58 38.51
N PRO A 143 -0.29 -4.79 38.76
CA PRO A 143 -0.31 -5.30 40.13
C PRO A 143 0.35 -4.23 41.01
N LEU A 144 -0.28 -3.90 42.14
CA LEU A 144 0.10 -2.84 43.09
C LEU A 144 1.52 -3.00 43.71
N THR A 145 2.38 -3.85 43.14
CA THR A 145 3.69 -4.25 43.63
C THR A 145 4.70 -4.50 42.51
N GLU A 146 4.75 -3.69 41.46
CA GLU A 146 5.90 -3.68 40.54
C GLU A 146 6.68 -2.37 40.65
N VAL A 147 7.81 -2.48 41.34
CA VAL A 147 8.95 -1.58 41.23
C VAL A 147 9.17 -1.29 39.75
N GLN A 148 9.26 0.00 39.38
CA GLN A 148 9.77 0.46 38.08
C GLN A 148 11.21 -0.04 37.90
N GLY A 149 11.37 -1.32 37.58
CA GLY A 149 12.61 -1.89 37.13
C GLY A 149 12.92 -1.33 35.75
N MET A 150 14.18 -0.95 35.51
CA MET A 150 14.64 -0.64 34.16
C MET A 150 14.18 -1.75 33.21
N PRO A 151 13.76 -1.42 31.96
CA PRO A 151 13.36 -2.43 30.99
C PRO A 151 14.44 -3.51 30.94
N SER A 152 14.04 -4.77 31.10
CA SER A 152 15.02 -5.84 31.20
C SER A 152 15.79 -5.91 29.89
N VAL A 153 17.08 -6.28 29.95
CA VAL A 153 17.90 -6.48 28.73
C VAL A 153 17.22 -7.49 27.79
N LEU A 154 16.47 -8.44 28.35
CA LEU A 154 15.65 -9.40 27.61
C LEU A 154 14.58 -8.71 26.76
N ASP A 155 13.81 -7.76 27.32
CA ASP A 155 12.75 -7.04 26.60
C ASP A 155 13.33 -6.20 25.45
N ALA A 156 14.47 -5.54 25.71
CA ALA A 156 15.17 -4.79 24.68
C ALA A 156 15.64 -5.69 23.53
N MET A 157 16.14 -6.89 23.82
CA MET A 157 16.53 -7.87 22.80
C MET A 157 15.34 -8.38 22.00
N ILE A 158 14.19 -8.64 22.65
CA ILE A 158 12.97 -9.09 21.97
C ILE A 158 12.47 -8.01 21.00
N ILE A 159 12.41 -6.75 21.43
CA ILE A 159 12.00 -5.62 20.58
C ILE A 159 12.95 -5.46 19.40
N LEU A 160 14.26 -5.55 19.62
CA LEU A 160 15.26 -5.41 18.56
C LEU A 160 15.19 -6.57 17.55
N ALA A 161 15.00 -7.80 18.02
CA ALA A 161 14.80 -8.97 17.17
C ALA A 161 13.51 -8.82 16.34
N PHE A 162 12.41 -8.38 16.96
CA PHE A 162 11.16 -8.11 16.27
C PHE A 162 11.31 -7.04 15.18
N LEU A 163 11.98 -5.92 15.50
CA LEU A 163 12.24 -4.85 14.54
C LEU A 163 13.10 -5.33 13.37
N ALA A 164 14.13 -6.15 13.64
CA ALA A 164 14.94 -6.75 12.59
C ALA A 164 14.11 -7.65 11.67
N VAL A 165 13.19 -8.45 12.21
CA VAL A 165 12.27 -9.30 11.44
C VAL A 165 11.30 -8.45 10.61
N VAL A 166 10.76 -7.36 11.15
CA VAL A 166 9.86 -6.45 10.41
C VAL A 166 10.61 -5.76 9.27
N VAL A 167 11.81 -5.23 9.53
CA VAL A 167 12.66 -4.59 8.51
C VAL A 167 13.01 -5.59 7.41
N TRP A 168 13.35 -6.82 7.78
CA TRP A 168 13.64 -7.89 6.82
C TRP A 168 12.39 -8.29 6.01
N GLY A 169 11.26 -8.46 6.68
CA GLY A 169 9.98 -8.87 6.12
C GLY A 169 9.32 -7.81 5.24
N PHE A 170 9.70 -6.54 5.39
CA PHE A 170 9.14 -5.41 4.62
C PHE A 170 9.17 -5.64 3.11
N ARG A 171 10.22 -6.29 2.60
CA ARG A 171 10.35 -6.61 1.17
C ARG A 171 9.25 -7.54 0.64
N LEU A 172 8.67 -8.38 1.52
CA LEU A 172 7.60 -9.30 1.19
C LEU A 172 6.28 -8.57 0.91
N LEU A 173 6.09 -7.37 1.48
CA LEU A 173 4.90 -6.55 1.27
C LEU A 173 4.74 -6.10 -0.19
N PHE A 174 5.80 -6.19 -1.01
CA PHE A 174 5.79 -5.74 -2.40
C PHE A 174 5.87 -6.91 -3.40
N LEU A 175 5.65 -8.16 -2.96
CA LEU A 175 5.74 -9.34 -3.83
C LEU A 175 4.73 -9.35 -4.99
N TYR A 176 3.64 -8.61 -4.89
CA TYR A 176 2.70 -8.48 -6.01
C TYR A 176 3.32 -7.76 -7.21
N ILE A 177 4.24 -6.80 -7.01
CA ILE A 177 4.87 -6.04 -8.10
C ILE A 177 5.64 -6.95 -9.08
N PRO A 178 6.63 -7.77 -8.65
CA PRO A 178 7.37 -8.64 -9.58
C PRO A 178 6.46 -9.68 -10.26
N ILE A 179 5.40 -10.16 -9.59
CA ILE A 179 4.43 -11.08 -10.20
C ILE A 179 3.73 -10.41 -11.41
N VAL A 180 3.34 -9.14 -11.26
CA VAL A 180 2.69 -8.36 -12.32
C VAL A 180 3.65 -8.05 -13.47
N MET A 181 4.94 -7.88 -13.17
CA MET A 181 6.01 -7.74 -14.16
C MET A 181 6.30 -9.05 -14.92
N GLY A 182 5.76 -10.18 -14.47
CA GLY A 182 6.04 -11.49 -15.06
C GLY A 182 7.36 -12.11 -14.60
N VAL A 183 7.87 -11.69 -13.44
CA VAL A 183 9.07 -12.24 -12.80
C VAL A 183 8.65 -13.22 -11.71
N LEU A 184 9.28 -14.39 -11.69
CA LEU A 184 9.06 -15.41 -10.65
C LEU A 184 9.46 -14.86 -9.27
N PRO A 185 8.62 -15.01 -8.22
CA PRO A 185 8.93 -14.53 -6.87
C PRO A 185 10.27 -15.03 -6.32
N GLY A 186 10.65 -16.28 -6.62
CA GLY A 186 11.94 -16.84 -6.20
C GLY A 186 13.13 -16.09 -6.78
N ARG A 187 13.08 -15.74 -8.07
CA ARG A 187 14.14 -14.96 -8.73
C ARG A 187 14.21 -13.54 -8.18
N PHE A 188 13.05 -12.95 -7.87
CA PHE A 188 12.98 -11.67 -7.20
C PHE A 188 13.64 -11.72 -5.82
N LEU A 189 13.23 -12.67 -4.96
CA LEU A 189 13.78 -12.84 -3.60
C LEU A 189 15.29 -13.07 -3.58
N GLN A 190 15.84 -13.78 -4.58
CA GLN A 190 17.29 -13.95 -4.74
C GLN A 190 17.99 -12.61 -5.05
N CYS A 191 17.38 -11.77 -5.91
CA CYS A 191 17.90 -10.46 -6.28
C CYS A 191 17.90 -9.47 -5.10
N ILE A 192 16.88 -9.53 -4.24
CA ILE A 192 16.72 -8.65 -3.06
C ILE A 192 17.20 -9.29 -1.75
N SER A 193 18.10 -10.28 -1.82
CA SER A 193 18.48 -11.14 -0.68
C SER A 193 19.17 -10.41 0.49
N GLY A 194 19.69 -9.19 0.29
CA GLY A 194 20.40 -8.43 1.32
C GLY A 194 19.56 -7.42 2.11
N MET A 195 19.91 -7.21 3.39
CA MET A 195 19.32 -6.20 4.30
C MET A 195 19.33 -4.77 3.72
N LYS A 196 20.36 -4.44 2.92
CA LYS A 196 20.46 -3.13 2.24
C LYS A 196 19.28 -2.86 1.31
N SER A 197 18.76 -3.89 0.63
CA SER A 197 17.60 -3.74 -0.26
C SER A 197 16.35 -3.36 0.52
N SER A 198 16.09 -4.02 1.65
CA SER A 198 14.96 -3.66 2.53
C SER A 198 15.09 -2.23 3.05
N ALA A 199 16.28 -1.79 3.44
CA ALA A 199 16.50 -0.42 3.90
C ALA A 199 16.17 0.62 2.81
N PHE A 200 16.60 0.40 1.57
CA PHE A 200 16.25 1.29 0.45
C PHE A 200 14.76 1.27 0.12
N MET A 201 14.11 0.11 0.19
CA MET A 201 12.66 0.02 0.02
C MET A 201 11.93 0.80 1.11
N ILE A 202 12.31 0.64 2.38
CA ILE A 202 11.74 1.41 3.49
C ILE A 202 11.97 2.90 3.28
N ALA A 203 13.18 3.32 2.88
CA ALA A 203 13.47 4.72 2.59
C ALA A 203 12.57 5.27 1.48
N THR A 204 12.40 4.53 0.38
CA THR A 204 11.48 4.91 -0.72
C THR A 204 10.05 5.04 -0.23
N TRP A 205 9.61 4.07 0.56
CA TRP A 205 8.27 4.06 1.14
C TRP A 205 8.06 5.28 2.04
N LEU A 206 9.01 5.60 2.92
CA LEU A 206 8.96 6.77 3.79
C LEU A 206 8.96 8.09 3.00
N VAL A 207 9.82 8.21 1.97
CA VAL A 207 9.87 9.41 1.11
C VAL A 207 8.56 9.61 0.33
N CYS A 208 7.89 8.53 -0.05
CA CYS A 208 6.56 8.61 -0.67
C CYS A 208 5.43 8.86 0.35
N PHE A 209 5.56 8.30 1.56
CA PHE A 209 4.52 8.32 2.60
C PHE A 209 4.49 9.63 3.38
N LEU A 210 5.61 10.02 3.96
CA LEU A 210 5.69 11.06 4.98
C LEU A 210 5.23 12.43 4.45
N PRO A 211 5.68 12.91 3.27
CA PRO A 211 5.24 14.20 2.76
C PRO A 211 3.73 14.25 2.51
N LEU A 212 3.15 13.19 1.96
CA LEU A 212 1.71 13.11 1.68
C LEU A 212 0.91 13.06 2.98
N VAL A 213 1.32 12.25 3.96
CA VAL A 213 0.63 12.16 5.25
C VAL A 213 0.65 13.49 5.99
N VAL A 214 1.79 14.20 6.00
CA VAL A 214 1.87 15.52 6.63
C VAL A 214 0.97 16.52 5.89
N PHE A 215 1.07 16.56 4.55
CA PHE A 215 0.26 17.47 3.72
C PHE A 215 -1.24 17.27 3.94
N PHE A 216 -1.70 16.02 3.85
CA PHE A 216 -3.11 15.68 4.04
C PHE A 216 -3.53 15.76 5.52
N GLY A 217 -2.64 15.46 6.47
CA GLY A 217 -2.92 15.59 7.91
C GLY A 217 -3.19 17.05 8.30
N ILE A 218 -2.38 17.99 7.82
CA ILE A 218 -2.63 19.43 7.97
C ILE A 218 -3.96 19.81 7.32
N GLY A 219 -4.22 19.30 6.11
CA GLY A 219 -5.49 19.50 5.42
C GLY A 219 -6.70 19.07 6.27
N LEU A 220 -6.66 17.88 6.85
CA LEU A 220 -7.74 17.35 7.70
C LEU A 220 -7.95 18.20 8.96
N GLN A 221 -6.86 18.64 9.61
CA GLN A 221 -6.94 19.50 10.80
C GLN A 221 -7.59 20.86 10.51
N LEU A 222 -7.44 21.40 9.30
CA LEU A 222 -8.15 22.64 8.92
C LEU A 222 -9.68 22.44 8.86
N PHE A 223 -10.15 21.21 8.64
CA PHE A 223 -11.58 20.89 8.60
C PHE A 223 -12.13 20.34 9.92
N SER A 224 -11.27 19.95 10.87
CA SER A 224 -11.68 19.25 12.12
C SER A 224 -12.46 20.12 13.12
N GLY A 225 -12.72 21.39 12.81
CA GLY A 225 -13.59 22.29 13.59
C GLY A 225 -14.89 22.69 12.90
N VAL A 226 -15.11 22.25 11.66
CA VAL A 226 -16.29 22.64 10.87
C VAL A 226 -17.53 21.81 11.25
N PHE A 227 -17.33 20.56 11.69
CA PHE A 227 -18.39 19.63 12.01
C PHE A 227 -18.32 19.19 13.47
N VAL A 228 -19.47 18.80 14.02
CA VAL A 228 -19.53 18.18 15.34
C VAL A 228 -18.86 16.80 15.25
N ALA A 229 -17.84 16.59 16.08
CA ALA A 229 -17.12 15.33 16.14
C ALA A 229 -18.08 14.15 16.35
N GLY A 230 -17.97 13.14 15.50
CA GLY A 230 -18.82 11.94 15.56
C GLY A 230 -20.21 12.10 14.93
N SER A 231 -20.53 13.26 14.36
CA SER A 231 -21.71 13.39 13.51
C SER A 231 -21.60 12.53 12.25
N ALA A 232 -22.73 12.10 11.68
CA ALA A 232 -22.73 11.30 10.45
C ALA A 232 -22.01 11.99 9.28
N VAL A 233 -22.09 13.33 9.23
CA VAL A 233 -21.42 14.15 8.21
C VAL A 233 -19.90 14.14 8.42
N ASP A 234 -19.44 14.29 9.67
CA ASP A 234 -18.02 14.21 10.03
C ASP A 234 -17.42 12.85 9.64
N VAL A 235 -18.13 11.76 9.95
CA VAL A 235 -17.71 10.39 9.61
C VAL A 235 -17.65 10.17 8.09
N LEU A 236 -18.65 10.67 7.36
CA LEU A 236 -18.67 10.56 5.89
C LEU A 236 -17.47 11.28 5.27
N ILE A 237 -17.23 12.53 5.68
CA ILE A 237 -16.12 13.35 5.17
C ILE A 237 -14.79 12.72 5.52
N SER A 238 -14.62 12.28 6.77
CA SER A 238 -13.42 11.58 7.22
C SER A 238 -13.18 10.29 6.42
N SER A 239 -14.23 9.52 6.13
CA SER A 239 -14.12 8.29 5.33
C SER A 239 -13.71 8.55 3.89
N ILE A 240 -14.29 9.58 3.25
CA ILE A 240 -13.92 10.03 1.90
C ILE A 240 -12.45 10.45 1.89
N PHE A 241 -12.05 11.28 2.86
CA PHE A 241 -10.70 11.82 2.94
C PHE A 241 -9.67 10.71 3.16
N VAL A 242 -9.87 9.86 4.17
CA VAL A 242 -8.97 8.73 4.47
C VAL A 242 -8.87 7.80 3.26
N GLY A 243 -10.01 7.44 2.64
CA GLY A 243 -10.03 6.57 1.46
C GLY A 243 -9.27 7.17 0.26
N ALA A 244 -9.45 8.46 0.00
CA ALA A 244 -8.75 9.17 -1.07
C ALA A 244 -7.24 9.26 -0.82
N VAL A 245 -6.85 9.66 0.39
CA VAL A 245 -5.45 9.84 0.79
C VAL A 245 -4.70 8.51 0.75
N GLU A 246 -5.29 7.43 1.29
CA GLU A 246 -4.69 6.11 1.24
C GLU A 246 -4.46 5.67 -0.22
N LEU A 247 -5.44 5.89 -1.10
CA LEU A 247 -5.35 5.52 -2.51
C LEU A 247 -4.27 6.33 -3.27
N ILE A 248 -4.13 7.62 -2.97
CA ILE A 248 -3.08 8.47 -3.54
C ILE A 248 -1.70 7.99 -3.08
N ILE A 249 -1.53 7.80 -1.77
CA ILE A 249 -0.27 7.35 -1.16
C ILE A 249 0.18 6.03 -1.77
N ILE A 250 -0.72 5.04 -1.80
CA ILE A 250 -0.36 3.71 -2.31
C ILE A 250 -0.06 3.74 -3.81
N SER A 251 -0.74 4.60 -4.58
CA SER A 251 -0.47 4.77 -6.01
C SER A 251 0.95 5.27 -6.25
N VAL A 252 1.36 6.33 -5.53
CA VAL A 252 2.72 6.88 -5.62
C VAL A 252 3.75 5.84 -5.20
N GLN A 253 3.53 5.18 -4.07
CA GLN A 253 4.44 4.16 -3.53
C GLN A 253 4.64 2.99 -4.51
N VAL A 254 3.55 2.48 -5.08
CA VAL A 254 3.59 1.35 -6.01
C VAL A 254 4.38 1.71 -7.26
N ILE A 255 4.13 2.88 -7.84
CA ILE A 255 4.85 3.32 -9.04
C ILE A 255 6.33 3.54 -8.73
N ALA A 256 6.65 4.20 -7.61
CA ALA A 256 8.03 4.40 -7.19
C ALA A 256 8.77 3.05 -7.02
N MET A 257 8.17 2.11 -6.30
CA MET A 257 8.74 0.76 -6.12
C MET A 257 8.88 0.01 -7.45
N THR A 258 7.92 0.17 -8.35
CA THR A 258 7.96 -0.43 -9.68
C THR A 258 9.17 0.07 -10.47
N TYR A 259 9.39 1.39 -10.54
CA TYR A 259 10.59 1.95 -11.20
C TYR A 259 11.88 1.50 -10.53
N GLY A 260 11.90 1.46 -9.19
CA GLY A 260 13.03 0.96 -8.43
C GLY A 260 13.34 -0.51 -8.71
N PHE A 261 12.34 -1.37 -8.87
CA PHE A 261 12.56 -2.78 -9.23
C PHE A 261 13.00 -2.97 -10.67
N VAL A 262 12.47 -2.18 -11.61
CA VAL A 262 12.94 -2.19 -13.00
C VAL A 262 14.43 -1.88 -13.08
N SER A 263 14.90 -0.85 -12.36
CA SER A 263 16.32 -0.47 -12.36
C SER A 263 17.22 -1.52 -11.70
N MET A 264 16.74 -2.20 -10.64
CA MET A 264 17.47 -3.31 -10.04
C MET A 264 17.59 -4.50 -10.99
N LEU A 265 16.51 -4.85 -11.69
CA LEU A 265 16.48 -6.01 -12.59
C LEU A 265 17.26 -5.77 -13.88
N SER A 266 17.33 -4.53 -14.37
CA SER A 266 18.14 -4.19 -15.55
C SER A 266 19.64 -4.25 -15.28
N ASN A 267 20.07 -3.87 -14.07
CA ASN A 267 21.48 -3.83 -13.67
C ASN A 267 22.04 -5.17 -13.18
N GLY A 268 21.18 -6.20 -13.07
CA GLY A 268 21.56 -7.57 -12.68
C GLY A 268 21.84 -8.52 -13.84
N LYS A 269 21.90 -8.01 -15.07
CA LYS A 269 22.42 -8.72 -16.26
C LYS A 269 23.85 -8.28 -16.52
#